data_AF-A0A9C7CRW7-F1
#
_entry.id   AF-A0A9C7CRW7-F1
#
_cell.length_a   1.000
_cell.length_b   1.000
_cell.length_c   1.000
_cell.angle_alpha   90.00
_cell.angle_beta   90.00
_cell.angle_gamma   90.00
#
_symmetry.space_group_name_H-M   'P 1'
#
loop_
_entity.id
_entity.type
_entity.pdbx_description
1 polymer ?
#
loop_
_entity_poly.entity_id
_entity_poly.type
_entity_poly.pdbx_seq_one_letter_code
_entity_poly.pdbx_strand_id
1 'polypeptide(L)'
;SETDVDLTLAQQKMEKENQKRLWKGFLICIPYAASIGGTATLTGTTPNLLLLGQLKTYFPGCNTVNFASWFMFCCPLAILFMFAGWLWIAFLYGGLNPRPWSWKKTANIEAQARVRTKIKSDFDKLGPLSFAEGAVLTFFTFFVLLLLTRDPKFIPGWAAIFQKGYVSDAVTGMSFVITLCFFPSQKPSLKWWSNPNAAAITNPPLLSWKKIQRDLPWNVIMLLGGGYAIAKGCEASGLSIWFGNQLQPLVSIKPTVAVILICLLVTCFTEFASNTATIVIMLPIVSELAMHMKVNP
;
A
#
# COMPACT_ATOMS: atom_id res chain seq x y z
N SER A 1 -56.94 -3.82 -9.04
CA SER A 1 -56.35 -4.08 -7.70
C SER A 1 -55.25 -5.12 -7.76
N GLU A 2 -55.42 -6.26 -8.46
CA GLU A 2 -54.34 -7.27 -8.63
C GLU A 2 -53.15 -6.76 -9.46
N THR A 3 -53.40 -6.00 -10.52
CA THR A 3 -52.34 -5.48 -11.42
C THR A 3 -51.40 -4.48 -10.72
N ASP A 4 -51.92 -3.67 -9.80
CA ASP A 4 -51.12 -2.72 -9.00
C ASP A 4 -50.28 -3.43 -7.93
N VAL A 5 -50.78 -4.56 -7.39
CA VAL A 5 -50.05 -5.40 -6.44
C VAL A 5 -48.90 -6.13 -7.13
N ASP A 6 -49.10 -6.63 -8.36
CA ASP A 6 -48.04 -7.26 -9.15
C ASP A 6 -46.97 -6.25 -9.61
N LEU A 7 -47.37 -5.03 -9.99
CA LEU A 7 -46.44 -3.95 -10.34
C LEU A 7 -45.59 -3.52 -9.13
N THR A 8 -46.17 -3.44 -7.93
CA THR A 8 -45.44 -3.11 -6.70
C THR A 8 -44.50 -4.24 -6.27
N LEU A 9 -44.89 -5.51 -6.41
CA LEU A 9 -44.02 -6.66 -6.17
C LEU A 9 -42.83 -6.71 -7.14
N ALA A 10 -43.06 -6.45 -8.42
CA ALA A 10 -42.01 -6.37 -9.43
C ALA A 10 -41.02 -5.22 -9.15
N GLN A 11 -41.52 -4.05 -8.74
CA GLN A 11 -40.70 -2.91 -8.33
C GLN A 11 -39.84 -3.23 -7.09
N GLN A 12 -40.43 -3.84 -6.06
CA GLN A 12 -39.70 -4.26 -4.86
C GLN A 12 -38.62 -5.32 -5.15
N LYS A 13 -38.90 -6.26 -6.05
CA LYS A 13 -37.92 -7.27 -6.49
C LYS A 13 -36.75 -6.62 -7.23
N MET A 14 -37.04 -5.69 -8.15
CA MET A 14 -36.03 -4.93 -8.89
C MET A 14 -35.19 -4.03 -7.96
N GLU A 15 -35.79 -3.44 -6.92
CA GLU A 15 -35.09 -2.65 -5.92
C GLU A 15 -34.14 -3.51 -5.06
N LYS A 16 -34.60 -4.68 -4.59
CA LYS A 16 -33.76 -5.65 -3.87
C LYS A 16 -32.60 -6.17 -4.72
N GLU A 17 -32.83 -6.44 -6.00
CA GLU A 17 -31.77 -6.85 -6.93
C GLU A 17 -30.74 -5.74 -7.15
N ASN A 18 -31.19 -4.50 -7.32
CA ASN A 18 -30.31 -3.34 -7.43
C ASN A 18 -29.50 -3.11 -6.15
N GLN A 19 -30.12 -3.25 -4.99
CA GLN A 19 -29.44 -3.19 -3.70
C GLN A 19 -28.37 -4.29 -3.61
N LYS A 20 -28.70 -5.54 -3.95
CA LYS A 20 -27.73 -6.64 -3.95
C LYS A 20 -26.55 -6.40 -4.90
N ARG A 21 -26.79 -5.83 -6.09
CA ARG A 21 -25.72 -5.46 -7.04
C ARG A 21 -24.82 -4.36 -6.45
N LEU A 22 -25.40 -3.33 -5.85
CA LEU A 22 -24.63 -2.25 -5.22
C LEU A 22 -23.76 -2.76 -4.06
N TRP A 23 -24.31 -3.62 -3.21
CA TRP A 23 -23.57 -4.22 -2.10
C TRP A 23 -22.40 -5.08 -2.57
N LYS A 24 -22.60 -5.88 -3.62
CA LYS A 24 -21.51 -6.64 -4.27
C LYS A 24 -20.42 -5.70 -4.80
N GLY A 25 -20.80 -4.61 -5.46
CA GLY A 25 -19.86 -3.59 -5.93
C GLY A 25 -19.01 -3.01 -4.79
N PHE A 26 -19.63 -2.65 -3.67
CA PHE A 26 -18.90 -2.13 -2.50
C PHE A 26 -17.98 -3.17 -1.85
N LEU A 27 -18.42 -4.43 -1.76
CA LEU A 27 -17.60 -5.50 -1.18
C LEU A 27 -16.35 -5.80 -2.01
N ILE A 28 -16.43 -5.63 -3.34
CA ILE A 28 -15.30 -5.88 -4.23
C ILE A 28 -14.39 -4.65 -4.35
N CYS A 29 -14.93 -3.42 -4.32
CA CYS A 29 -14.09 -2.24 -4.50
C CYS A 29 -13.08 -2.02 -3.38
N ILE A 30 -13.42 -2.36 -2.13
CA ILE A 30 -12.54 -2.18 -0.96
C ILE A 30 -11.23 -2.99 -1.09
N PRO A 31 -11.26 -4.32 -1.31
CA PRO A 31 -10.02 -5.10 -1.45
C PRO A 31 -9.22 -4.72 -2.70
N TYR A 32 -9.87 -4.40 -3.83
CA TYR A 32 -9.15 -3.91 -5.01
C TYR A 32 -8.45 -2.57 -4.75
N ALA A 33 -9.13 -1.63 -4.10
CA ALA A 33 -8.52 -0.35 -3.72
C ALA A 33 -7.36 -0.54 -2.72
N ALA A 34 -7.49 -1.46 -1.76
CA ALA A 34 -6.42 -1.79 -0.82
C ALA A 34 -5.19 -2.37 -1.54
N SER A 35 -5.40 -3.31 -2.47
CA SER A 35 -4.33 -3.91 -3.27
C SER A 35 -3.64 -2.88 -4.16
N ILE A 36 -4.40 -2.03 -4.87
CA ILE A 36 -3.84 -0.98 -5.74
C ILE A 36 -3.10 0.06 -4.90
N GLY A 37 -3.70 0.56 -3.82
CA GLY A 37 -3.08 1.53 -2.92
C GLY A 37 -1.79 1.02 -2.28
N GLY A 38 -1.71 -0.28 -1.99
CA GLY A 38 -0.53 -0.94 -1.48
C GLY A 38 0.69 -0.92 -2.43
N THR A 39 0.48 -0.71 -3.74
CA THR A 39 1.58 -0.59 -4.72
C THR A 39 2.19 0.80 -4.77
N ALA A 40 1.47 1.84 -4.31
CA ALA A 40 1.88 3.25 -4.43
C ALA A 40 3.13 3.59 -3.60
N THR A 41 3.31 2.96 -2.44
CA THR A 41 4.44 3.22 -1.54
C THR A 41 5.28 1.97 -1.34
N LEU A 42 6.58 2.17 -1.12
CA LEU A 42 7.53 1.08 -0.88
C LEU A 42 7.18 0.25 0.36
N THR A 43 6.60 0.87 1.39
CA THR A 43 6.17 0.22 2.63
C THR A 43 4.74 -0.32 2.58
N GLY A 44 4.05 -0.18 1.43
CA GLY A 44 2.63 -0.52 1.32
C GLY A 44 2.37 -2.03 1.33
N THR A 45 3.20 -2.82 0.64
CA THR A 45 3.06 -4.27 0.56
C THR A 45 4.41 -4.98 0.62
N THR A 46 4.41 -6.22 1.10
CA THR A 46 5.62 -7.04 1.23
C THR A 46 6.40 -7.24 -0.09
N PRO A 47 5.76 -7.46 -1.25
CA PRO A 47 6.48 -7.63 -2.50
C PRO A 47 7.38 -6.44 -2.87
N ASN A 48 6.95 -5.21 -2.58
CA ASN A 48 7.75 -4.00 -2.85
C ASN A 48 9.06 -3.99 -2.05
N LEU A 49 8.99 -4.39 -0.77
CA LEU A 49 10.17 -4.49 0.10
C LEU A 49 11.11 -5.61 -0.33
N LEU A 50 10.55 -6.76 -0.74
CA LEU A 50 11.32 -7.88 -1.25
C LEU A 50 12.07 -7.52 -2.51
N LEU A 51 11.40 -6.86 -3.47
CA LEU A 51 12.01 -6.36 -4.68
C LEU A 51 13.19 -5.44 -4.37
N LEU A 52 13.01 -4.43 -3.52
CA LEU A 52 14.10 -3.51 -3.17
C LEU A 52 15.27 -4.25 -2.51
N GLY A 53 14.99 -5.22 -1.65
CA GLY A 53 16.00 -6.01 -0.98
C GLY A 53 16.81 -6.91 -1.90
N GLN A 54 16.13 -7.66 -2.76
CA GLN A 54 16.78 -8.56 -3.72
C GLN A 54 17.51 -7.76 -4.79
N LEU A 55 16.95 -6.64 -5.27
CA LEU A 55 17.61 -5.76 -6.23
C LEU A 55 18.94 -5.21 -5.70
N LYS A 56 19.02 -4.85 -4.41
CA LYS A 56 20.29 -4.47 -3.77
C LYS A 56 21.27 -5.64 -3.62
N THR A 57 20.77 -6.87 -3.53
CA THR A 57 21.59 -8.08 -3.40
C THR A 57 22.21 -8.46 -4.75
N TYR A 58 21.44 -8.41 -5.83
CA TYR A 58 21.90 -8.68 -7.20
C TYR A 58 22.70 -7.50 -7.79
N PHE A 59 22.29 -6.27 -7.50
CA PHE A 59 22.87 -5.04 -8.06
C PHE A 59 23.29 -4.08 -6.94
N PRO A 60 24.42 -4.34 -6.25
CA PRO A 60 24.85 -3.55 -5.10
C PRO A 60 25.21 -2.09 -5.44
N GLY A 61 25.50 -1.78 -6.72
CA GLY A 61 25.70 -0.42 -7.20
C GLY A 61 24.42 0.36 -7.53
N CYS A 62 23.26 -0.30 -7.50
CA CYS A 62 21.99 0.27 -7.92
C CYS A 62 21.33 1.06 -6.77
N ASN A 63 21.68 2.34 -6.66
CA ASN A 63 21.06 3.27 -5.71
C ASN A 63 19.88 4.06 -6.31
N THR A 64 19.36 3.65 -7.47
CA THR A 64 18.29 4.37 -8.18
C THR A 64 16.94 4.24 -7.46
N VAL A 65 16.66 3.06 -6.88
CA VAL A 65 15.39 2.76 -6.22
C VAL A 65 15.45 3.08 -4.73
N ASN A 66 14.61 4.01 -4.31
CA ASN A 66 14.52 4.51 -2.96
C ASN A 66 13.05 4.92 -2.67
N PHE A 67 12.67 5.23 -1.43
CA PHE A 67 11.26 5.55 -1.14
C PHE A 67 10.66 6.64 -2.04
N ALA A 68 11.40 7.73 -2.27
CA ALA A 68 10.93 8.86 -3.07
C ALA A 68 10.81 8.51 -4.56
N SER A 69 11.83 7.86 -5.13
CA SER A 69 11.81 7.46 -6.55
C SER A 69 10.73 6.41 -6.82
N TRP A 70 10.52 5.47 -5.90
CA TRP A 70 9.42 4.52 -5.96
C TRP A 70 8.07 5.23 -5.92
N PHE A 71 7.86 6.13 -4.96
CA PHE A 71 6.61 6.85 -4.82
C PHE A 71 6.28 7.68 -6.06
N MET A 72 7.27 8.40 -6.60
CA MET A 72 7.09 9.22 -7.81
C MET A 72 6.74 8.38 -9.05
N PHE A 73 7.22 7.13 -9.11
CA PHE A 73 6.91 6.21 -10.20
C PHE A 73 5.56 5.51 -10.00
N CYS A 74 5.31 4.93 -8.82
CA CYS A 74 4.15 4.08 -8.55
C CYS A 74 2.88 4.85 -8.17
N CYS A 75 2.98 6.01 -7.50
CA CYS A 75 1.80 6.75 -7.05
C CYS A 75 0.92 7.23 -8.23
N PRO A 76 1.47 7.83 -9.31
CA PRO A 76 0.66 8.18 -10.47
C PRO A 76 -0.03 6.97 -11.12
N LEU A 77 0.69 5.85 -11.23
CA LEU A 77 0.15 4.60 -11.76
C LEU A 77 -0.96 4.02 -10.87
N ALA A 78 -0.80 4.07 -9.54
CA ALA A 78 -1.81 3.62 -8.60
C ALA A 78 -3.08 4.49 -8.68
N ILE A 79 -2.96 5.80 -8.85
CA ILE A 79 -4.11 6.70 -9.08
C ILE A 79 -4.82 6.34 -10.38
N LEU A 80 -4.06 6.12 -11.46
CA LEU A 80 -4.60 5.70 -12.75
C LEU A 80 -5.35 4.36 -12.66
N PHE A 81 -4.75 3.34 -12.02
CA PHE A 81 -5.37 2.04 -11.81
C PHE A 81 -6.56 2.10 -10.87
N MET A 82 -6.53 2.95 -9.84
CA MET A 82 -7.67 3.17 -8.96
C MET A 82 -8.85 3.79 -9.71
N PHE A 83 -8.58 4.76 -10.59
CA PHE A 83 -9.61 5.34 -11.46
C PHE A 83 -10.15 4.33 -12.48
N ALA A 84 -9.28 3.55 -13.13
CA ALA A 84 -9.68 2.50 -14.06
C ALA A 84 -10.50 1.39 -13.37
N GLY A 85 -10.10 0.97 -12.17
CA GLY A 85 -10.81 -0.01 -11.35
C GLY A 85 -12.17 0.52 -10.89
N TRP A 86 -12.25 1.79 -10.50
CA TRP A 86 -13.51 2.45 -10.21
C TRP A 86 -14.45 2.45 -11.43
N LEU A 87 -13.94 2.82 -12.62
CA LEU A 87 -14.71 2.82 -13.85
C LEU A 87 -15.23 1.41 -14.19
N TRP A 88 -14.38 0.39 -14.05
CA TRP A 88 -14.72 -1.00 -14.30
C TRP A 88 -15.83 -1.52 -13.36
N ILE A 89 -15.71 -1.27 -12.05
CA ILE A 89 -16.71 -1.68 -11.06
C ILE A 89 -18.01 -0.88 -11.25
N ALA A 90 -17.91 0.42 -11.55
CA ALA A 90 -19.08 1.27 -11.83
C ALA A 90 -19.83 0.82 -13.09
N PHE A 91 -19.11 0.34 -14.11
CA PHE A 91 -19.70 -0.27 -15.30
C PHE A 91 -20.39 -1.60 -14.96
N LEU A 92 -19.73 -2.51 -14.25
CA LEU A 92 -20.22 -3.86 -13.97
C LEU A 92 -21.45 -3.89 -13.04
N TYR A 93 -21.49 -3.02 -12.03
CA TYR A 93 -22.57 -2.97 -11.04
C TYR A 93 -23.61 -1.87 -11.31
N GLY A 94 -23.59 -1.26 -12.50
CA GLY A 94 -24.66 -0.36 -12.96
C GLY A 94 -24.63 1.05 -12.37
N GLY A 95 -23.48 1.49 -11.84
CA GLY A 95 -23.28 2.87 -11.39
C GLY A 95 -23.33 3.90 -12.54
N LEU A 96 -23.04 3.46 -13.76
CA LEU A 96 -23.06 4.30 -14.97
C LEU A 96 -24.40 4.24 -15.75
N ASN A 97 -25.40 3.50 -15.25
CA ASN A 97 -26.66 3.33 -15.98
C ASN A 97 -27.47 4.65 -15.97
N PRO A 98 -27.83 5.23 -17.12
CA PRO A 98 -28.63 6.46 -17.17
C PRO A 98 -30.07 6.16 -16.76
N ARG A 99 -30.34 6.15 -15.45
CA ARG A 99 -31.73 6.10 -14.96
C ARG A 99 -32.46 7.38 -15.33
N PRO A 100 -33.75 7.32 -15.72
CA PRO A 100 -34.55 8.50 -16.03
C PRO A 100 -34.53 9.51 -14.87
N TRP A 101 -34.26 10.77 -15.19
CA TRP A 101 -34.13 11.90 -14.25
C TRP A 101 -35.34 12.03 -13.30
N SER A 102 -36.54 11.64 -13.74
CA SER A 102 -37.79 11.84 -12.97
C SER A 102 -37.89 10.99 -11.69
N TRP A 103 -37.34 9.77 -11.65
CA TRP A 103 -37.36 8.92 -10.44
C TRP A 103 -36.25 9.28 -9.43
N LYS A 104 -35.32 10.16 -9.82
CA LYS A 104 -34.12 10.51 -9.06
C LYS A 104 -34.34 11.58 -8.00
N LYS A 105 -35.50 12.27 -8.01
CA LYS A 105 -35.69 13.54 -7.27
C LYS A 105 -36.33 13.39 -5.89
N THR A 106 -37.27 12.47 -5.66
CA THR A 106 -38.02 12.42 -4.38
C THR A 106 -37.55 11.32 -3.43
N ALA A 107 -37.42 10.06 -3.89
CA ALA A 107 -36.93 8.95 -3.06
C ALA A 107 -35.46 9.10 -2.61
N ASN A 108 -34.69 9.89 -3.36
CA ASN A 108 -33.26 10.06 -3.15
C ASN A 108 -32.96 11.09 -2.05
N ILE A 109 -33.82 12.10 -1.84
CA ILE A 109 -33.58 13.17 -0.86
C ILE A 109 -33.76 12.65 0.56
N GLU A 110 -34.83 11.91 0.84
CA GLU A 110 -35.05 11.33 2.17
C GLU A 110 -34.01 10.25 2.51
N ALA A 111 -33.66 9.40 1.53
CA ALA A 111 -32.61 8.41 1.71
C ALA A 111 -31.24 9.06 1.97
N GLN A 112 -30.88 10.10 1.23
CA GLN A 112 -29.66 10.88 1.45
C GLN A 112 -29.67 11.60 2.79
N ALA A 113 -30.82 12.13 3.23
CA ALA A 113 -30.96 12.75 4.54
C ALA A 113 -30.72 11.73 5.67
N ARG A 114 -31.30 10.51 5.57
CA ARG A 114 -31.05 9.43 6.54
C ARG A 114 -29.56 9.04 6.60
N VAL A 115 -28.91 8.89 5.44
CA VAL A 115 -27.48 8.58 5.36
C VAL A 115 -26.65 9.70 5.97
N ARG A 116 -26.93 10.96 5.64
CA ARG A 116 -26.21 12.12 6.18
C ARG A 116 -26.37 12.26 7.68
N THR A 117 -27.58 12.06 8.21
CA THR A 117 -27.83 12.08 9.65
C THR A 117 -27.07 10.95 10.35
N LYS A 118 -26.99 9.77 9.72
CA LYS A 118 -26.21 8.65 10.24
C LYS A 118 -24.70 8.95 10.25
N ILE A 119 -24.16 9.47 9.15
CA ILE A 119 -22.76 9.91 9.04
C ILE A 119 -22.46 10.97 10.10
N LYS A 120 -23.34 11.96 10.27
CA LYS A 120 -23.17 13.01 11.27
C LYS A 120 -23.19 12.43 12.69
N SER A 121 -24.15 11.56 12.99
CA SER A 121 -24.23 10.87 14.28
C SER A 121 -22.99 10.04 14.57
N ASP A 122 -22.45 9.33 13.59
CA ASP A 122 -21.25 8.51 13.77
C ASP A 122 -19.97 9.36 13.82
N PHE A 123 -19.93 10.52 13.14
CA PHE A 123 -18.87 11.53 13.29
C PHE A 123 -18.88 12.18 14.68
N ASP A 124 -20.07 12.55 15.18
CA ASP A 124 -20.23 13.15 16.50
C ASP A 124 -19.79 12.18 17.62
N LYS A 125 -19.89 10.86 17.40
CA LYS A 125 -19.38 9.83 18.33
C LYS A 125 -17.86 9.74 18.42
N LEU A 126 -17.12 10.22 17.42
CA LEU A 126 -15.65 10.19 17.43
C LEU A 126 -15.08 11.17 18.47
N GLY A 127 -15.82 12.23 18.79
CA GLY A 127 -15.37 13.26 19.73
C GLY A 127 -14.25 14.15 19.18
N PRO A 128 -13.73 15.09 19.99
CA PRO A 128 -12.62 15.94 19.60
C PRO A 128 -11.31 15.15 19.50
N LEU A 129 -10.44 15.55 18.56
CA LEU A 129 -9.10 14.98 18.38
C LEU A 129 -8.34 14.93 19.70
N SER A 130 -7.94 13.72 20.09
CA SER A 130 -7.10 13.53 21.26
C SER A 130 -5.69 14.08 21.02
N PHE A 131 -4.98 14.43 22.09
CA PHE A 131 -3.59 14.87 21.98
C PHE A 131 -2.70 13.81 21.31
N ALA A 132 -2.92 12.52 21.61
CA ALA A 132 -2.19 11.42 21.01
C ALA A 132 -2.43 11.33 19.49
N GLU A 133 -3.68 11.44 19.04
CA GLU A 133 -4.02 11.42 17.60
C GLU A 133 -3.38 12.59 16.85
N GLY A 134 -3.44 13.80 17.42
CA GLY A 134 -2.80 14.98 16.84
C GLY A 134 -1.28 14.85 16.78
N ALA A 135 -0.66 14.33 17.84
CA ALA A 135 0.78 14.08 17.89
C ALA A 135 1.19 13.03 16.84
N VAL A 136 0.49 11.89 16.76
CA VAL A 136 0.75 10.84 15.75
C VAL A 136 0.60 11.39 14.34
N LEU A 137 -0.44 12.19 14.05
CA LEU A 137 -0.63 12.79 12.74
C LEU A 137 0.53 13.73 12.38
N THR A 138 0.96 14.58 13.31
CA THR A 138 2.09 15.51 13.10
C THR A 138 3.38 14.75 12.82
N PHE A 139 3.69 13.76 13.65
CA PHE A 139 4.85 12.89 13.50
C PHE A 139 4.81 12.14 12.17
N PHE A 140 3.68 11.55 11.82
CA PHE A 140 3.52 10.81 10.57
C PHE A 140 3.71 11.72 9.34
N THR A 141 3.14 12.92 9.33
CA THR A 141 3.36 13.90 8.26
C THR A 141 4.83 14.27 8.15
N PHE A 142 5.50 14.55 9.27
CA PHE A 142 6.93 14.86 9.29
C PHE A 142 7.78 13.69 8.77
N PHE A 143 7.44 12.47 9.15
CA PHE A 143 8.09 11.26 8.66
C PHE A 143 7.96 11.08 7.14
N VAL A 144 6.76 11.26 6.59
CA VAL A 144 6.54 11.20 5.13
C VAL A 144 7.34 12.28 4.42
N LEU A 145 7.35 13.50 4.94
CA LEU A 145 8.14 14.60 4.37
C LEU A 145 9.64 14.29 4.41
N LEU A 146 10.16 13.77 5.52
CA LEU A 146 11.55 13.35 5.63
C LEU A 146 11.89 12.26 4.62
N LEU A 147 11.04 11.25 4.44
CA LEU A 147 11.27 10.18 3.47
C LEU A 147 11.28 10.70 2.02
N LEU A 148 10.34 11.57 1.66
CA LEU A 148 10.26 12.14 0.30
C LEU A 148 11.43 13.09 0.00
N THR A 149 11.86 13.87 0.98
CA THR A 149 12.94 14.88 0.82
C THR A 149 14.34 14.32 1.02
N ARG A 150 14.49 13.06 1.44
CA ARG A 150 15.79 12.44 1.73
C ARG A 150 16.70 12.39 0.51
N ASP A 151 16.21 11.82 -0.58
CA ASP A 151 16.97 11.71 -1.83
C ASP A 151 16.00 11.64 -3.01
N PRO A 152 15.36 12.76 -3.38
CA PRO A 152 14.36 12.79 -4.44
C PRO A 152 14.93 12.52 -5.84
N LYS A 153 16.25 12.36 -6.02
CA LYS A 153 16.97 12.18 -7.30
C LYS A 153 17.00 13.38 -8.25
N PHE A 154 16.03 14.29 -8.19
CA PHE A 154 16.00 15.53 -8.99
C PHE A 154 16.73 16.72 -8.35
N ILE A 155 16.79 16.75 -7.02
CA ILE A 155 17.48 17.77 -6.21
C ILE A 155 18.34 17.03 -5.18
N PRO A 156 19.52 17.56 -4.79
CA PRO A 156 20.25 17.03 -3.64
C PRO A 156 19.37 17.12 -2.39
N GLY A 157 18.82 15.98 -1.95
CA GLY A 157 18.01 15.90 -0.74
C GLY A 157 18.85 16.11 0.52
N TRP A 158 18.19 16.13 1.68
CA TRP A 158 18.89 16.35 2.96
C TRP A 158 19.92 15.26 3.28
N ALA A 159 19.85 14.08 2.64
CA ALA A 159 20.88 13.05 2.78
C ALA A 159 22.25 13.49 2.25
N ALA A 160 22.33 14.50 1.39
CA ALA A 160 23.59 15.04 0.89
C ALA A 160 24.43 15.74 1.98
N ILE A 161 23.80 16.13 3.10
CA ILE A 161 24.48 16.73 4.26
C ILE A 161 25.34 15.67 4.99
N PHE A 162 24.98 14.39 4.84
CA PHE A 162 25.66 13.28 5.50
C PHE A 162 26.59 12.53 4.53
N GLN A 163 27.57 11.82 5.07
CA GLN A 163 28.43 10.94 4.27
C GLN A 163 27.60 9.85 3.58
N LYS A 164 27.96 9.57 2.31
CA LYS A 164 27.29 8.53 1.51
C LYS A 164 27.36 7.18 2.23
N GLY A 165 26.20 6.54 2.42
CA GLY A 165 26.07 5.23 3.05
C GLY A 165 25.55 5.24 4.50
N TYR A 166 25.64 6.37 5.21
CA TYR A 166 25.17 6.44 6.62
C TYR A 166 23.66 6.66 6.75
N VAL A 167 23.04 7.28 5.75
CA VAL A 167 21.60 7.60 5.76
C VAL A 167 20.86 6.70 4.78
N SER A 168 19.84 5.98 5.28
CA SER A 168 18.95 5.14 4.48
C SER A 168 17.48 5.32 4.89
N ASP A 169 16.57 4.73 4.12
CA ASP A 169 15.12 4.76 4.42
C ASP A 169 14.85 4.11 5.78
N ALA A 170 15.59 3.03 6.05
CA ALA A 170 15.50 2.28 7.30
C ALA A 170 15.97 3.11 8.50
N VAL A 171 17.05 3.91 8.36
CA VAL A 171 17.53 4.80 9.45
C VAL A 171 16.48 5.86 9.77
N THR A 172 15.86 6.44 8.74
CA THR A 172 14.78 7.44 8.91
C THR A 172 13.59 6.81 9.64
N GLY A 173 13.15 5.62 9.21
CA GLY A 173 12.07 4.86 9.87
C GLY A 173 12.39 4.47 11.31
N MET A 174 13.62 4.04 11.59
CA MET A 174 14.02 3.66 12.95
C MET A 174 14.06 4.88 13.89
N SER A 175 14.62 6.00 13.43
CA SER A 175 14.64 7.25 14.19
C SER A 175 13.23 7.73 14.55
N PHE A 176 12.28 7.54 13.62
CA PHE A 176 10.87 7.85 13.83
C PHE A 176 10.22 6.97 14.90
N VAL A 177 10.40 5.64 14.81
CA VAL A 177 9.86 4.69 15.80
C VAL A 177 10.43 4.95 17.18
N ILE A 178 11.74 5.19 17.29
CA ILE A 178 12.40 5.54 18.55
C ILE A 178 11.77 6.81 19.13
N THR A 179 11.57 7.85 18.32
CA THR A 179 10.93 9.10 18.75
C THR A 179 9.53 8.86 19.31
N LEU A 180 8.71 8.01 18.65
CA LEU A 180 7.37 7.65 19.14
C LEU A 180 7.38 6.82 20.43
N CYS A 181 8.42 6.01 20.65
CA CYS A 181 8.58 5.25 21.89
C CYS A 181 8.94 6.13 23.10
N PHE A 182 9.52 7.31 22.88
CA PHE A 182 9.85 8.27 23.94
C PHE A 182 8.79 9.38 24.11
N PHE A 183 7.99 9.68 23.09
CA PHE A 183 7.01 10.76 23.16
C PHE A 183 5.80 10.39 24.05
N PRO A 184 5.33 11.28 24.95
CA PRO A 184 4.22 10.99 25.86
C PRO A 184 2.85 11.07 25.16
N SER A 185 1.95 10.13 25.46
CA SER A 185 0.58 10.07 24.90
C SER A 185 -0.40 11.11 25.44
N GLN A 186 -0.05 11.75 26.55
CA GLN A 186 -0.86 12.80 27.16
C GLN A 186 -0.05 14.09 27.25
N LYS A 187 -0.76 15.23 27.26
CA LYS A 187 -0.12 16.55 27.40
C LYS A 187 0.71 16.54 28.68
N PRO A 188 2.03 16.76 28.60
CA PRO A 188 2.85 16.82 29.80
C PRO A 188 2.32 17.95 30.69
N SER A 189 1.92 17.60 31.90
CA SER A 189 1.50 18.59 32.89
C SER A 189 2.74 19.37 33.31
N LEU A 190 2.94 20.57 32.76
CA LEU A 190 4.02 21.50 33.13
C LEU A 190 3.91 21.97 34.60
N LYS A 191 2.92 21.49 35.37
CA LYS A 191 2.76 21.75 36.79
C LYS A 191 3.95 21.26 37.65
N TRP A 192 4.76 20.33 37.15
CA TRP A 192 6.02 19.94 37.80
C TRP A 192 7.04 21.08 37.88
N TRP A 193 7.00 22.05 36.95
CA TRP A 193 7.83 23.26 37.03
C TRP A 193 7.40 24.22 38.15
N SER A 194 6.13 24.15 38.58
CA SER A 194 5.57 25.07 39.58
C SER A 194 5.36 24.43 40.96
N ASN A 195 5.36 23.09 41.06
CA ASN A 195 5.12 22.36 42.30
C ASN A 195 6.14 21.22 42.49
N PRO A 196 7.07 21.34 43.45
CA PRO A 196 8.07 20.30 43.74
C PRO A 196 7.47 18.96 44.19
N ASN A 197 6.24 18.98 44.73
CA ASN A 197 5.52 17.80 45.23
C ASN A 197 4.51 17.21 44.22
N ALA A 198 4.57 17.62 42.94
CA ALA A 198 3.71 17.04 41.92
C ALA A 198 4.07 15.56 41.70
N ALA A 199 3.09 14.66 41.87
CA ALA A 199 3.27 13.24 41.62
C ALA A 199 3.84 13.01 40.20
N ALA A 200 4.85 12.16 40.08
CA ALA A 200 5.39 11.75 38.79
C ALA A 200 4.30 11.01 38.00
N ILE A 201 3.59 11.71 37.12
CA ILE A 201 2.61 11.10 36.24
C ILE A 201 3.39 10.32 35.18
N THR A 202 3.38 8.99 35.28
CA THR A 202 3.94 8.12 34.24
C THR A 202 2.98 8.11 33.05
N ASN A 203 3.20 9.01 32.10
CA ASN A 203 2.46 9.00 30.84
C ASN A 203 2.96 7.84 29.99
N PRO A 204 2.07 6.94 29.51
CA PRO A 204 2.49 5.90 28.60
C PRO A 204 2.99 6.52 27.29
N PRO A 205 4.00 5.92 26.63
CA PRO A 205 4.49 6.43 25.35
C PRO A 205 3.45 6.27 24.25
N LEU A 206 3.58 7.04 23.16
CA LEU A 206 2.70 6.93 21.97
C LEU A 206 2.72 5.51 21.41
N LEU A 207 3.90 4.91 21.37
CA LEU A 207 4.11 3.56 20.88
C LEU A 207 4.81 2.73 21.94
N SER A 208 4.12 1.68 22.42
CA SER A 208 4.72 0.75 23.38
C SER A 208 5.41 -0.40 22.67
N TRP A 209 6.52 -0.89 23.23
CA TRP A 209 7.23 -2.07 22.71
C TRP A 209 6.33 -3.30 22.60
N LYS A 210 5.43 -3.52 23.57
CA LYS A 210 4.46 -4.63 23.54
C LYS A 210 3.57 -4.56 22.29
N LYS A 211 3.18 -3.35 21.87
CA LYS A 211 2.36 -3.16 20.67
C LYS A 211 3.18 -3.42 19.39
N ILE A 212 4.43 -2.92 19.34
CA ILE A 212 5.36 -3.25 18.24
C ILE A 212 5.53 -4.76 18.12
N GLN A 213 5.87 -5.44 19.22
CA GLN A 213 6.13 -6.88 19.20
C GLN A 213 4.92 -7.71 18.72
N ARG A 214 3.71 -7.31 19.11
CA ARG A 214 2.49 -8.03 18.74
C ARG A 214 2.04 -7.76 17.31
N ASP A 215 2.10 -6.49 16.87
CA ASP A 215 1.47 -6.05 15.62
C ASP A 215 2.46 -6.09 14.44
N LEU A 216 3.78 -6.19 14.69
CA LEU A 216 4.80 -6.27 13.64
C LEU A 216 4.82 -7.65 12.97
N PRO A 217 4.73 -7.73 11.62
CA PRO A 217 4.67 -9.01 10.91
C PRO A 217 6.07 -9.66 10.80
N TRP A 218 6.50 -10.34 11.86
CA TRP A 218 7.80 -11.04 11.92
C TRP A 218 8.03 -12.01 10.77
N ASN A 219 6.96 -12.64 10.29
CA ASN A 219 6.98 -13.56 9.15
C ASN A 219 7.55 -12.89 7.89
N VAL A 220 7.25 -11.60 7.67
CA VAL A 220 7.76 -10.85 6.52
C VAL A 220 9.26 -10.64 6.62
N ILE A 221 9.77 -10.32 7.82
CA ILE A 221 11.21 -10.14 8.05
C ILE A 221 11.95 -11.46 7.85
N MET A 222 11.41 -12.56 8.40
CA MET A 222 11.98 -13.90 8.20
C MET A 222 11.97 -14.31 6.72
N LEU A 223 10.91 -13.97 5.99
CA LEU A 223 10.80 -14.28 4.56
C LEU A 223 11.74 -13.42 3.70
N LEU A 224 11.98 -12.16 4.06
CA LEU A 224 13.02 -11.33 3.45
C LEU A 224 14.40 -11.98 3.60
N GLY A 225 14.76 -12.39 4.82
CA GLY A 225 16.01 -13.11 5.08
C GLY A 225 16.12 -14.42 4.29
N GLY A 226 15.04 -15.23 4.28
CA GLY A 226 14.97 -16.46 3.49
C GLY A 226 15.09 -16.22 2.00
N GLY A 227 14.47 -15.17 1.46
CA GLY A 227 14.56 -14.79 0.05
C GLY A 227 15.98 -14.37 -0.35
N TYR A 228 16.73 -13.70 0.53
CA TYR A 228 18.14 -13.38 0.28
C TYR A 228 19.02 -14.63 0.34
N ALA A 229 18.75 -15.55 1.26
CA ALA A 229 19.45 -16.82 1.35
C ALA A 229 19.23 -17.69 0.09
N ILE A 230 17.98 -17.78 -0.39
CA ILE A 230 17.65 -18.48 -1.64
C ILE A 230 18.33 -17.80 -2.83
N ALA A 231 18.27 -16.48 -2.93
CA ALA A 231 18.93 -15.73 -4.01
C ALA A 231 20.44 -16.02 -4.05
N LYS A 232 21.11 -15.97 -2.90
CA LYS A 232 22.54 -16.33 -2.77
C LYS A 232 22.80 -17.81 -3.06
N GLY A 233 21.89 -18.70 -2.68
CA GLY A 233 21.96 -20.13 -3.02
C GLY A 233 21.85 -20.39 -4.52
N CYS A 234 20.96 -19.69 -5.23
CA CYS A 234 20.83 -19.77 -6.69
C CYS A 234 22.10 -19.28 -7.42
N GLU A 235 22.72 -18.21 -6.91
CA GLU A 235 24.00 -17.69 -7.41
C GLU A 235 25.13 -18.71 -7.17
N ALA A 236 25.28 -19.20 -5.93
CA ALA A 236 26.35 -20.12 -5.54
C ALA A 236 26.24 -21.50 -6.20
N SER A 237 25.02 -21.97 -6.48
CA SER A 237 24.77 -23.25 -7.17
C SER A 237 24.97 -23.19 -8.69
N GLY A 238 25.11 -21.99 -9.27
CA GLY A 238 25.13 -21.79 -10.72
C GLY A 238 23.76 -21.98 -11.39
N LEU A 239 22.68 -22.09 -10.61
CA LEU A 239 21.32 -22.22 -11.13
C LEU A 239 20.89 -20.97 -11.92
N SER A 240 21.34 -19.79 -11.49
CA SER A 240 21.13 -18.53 -12.21
C SER A 240 21.66 -18.60 -13.65
N ILE A 241 22.91 -19.05 -13.81
CA ILE A 241 23.57 -19.20 -15.11
C ILE A 241 22.85 -20.26 -15.97
N TRP A 242 22.44 -21.38 -15.36
CA TRP A 242 21.68 -22.41 -16.07
C TRP A 242 20.35 -21.88 -16.62
N PHE A 243 19.59 -21.14 -15.80
CA PHE A 243 18.35 -20.49 -16.25
C PHE A 243 18.60 -19.47 -17.35
N GLY A 244 19.62 -18.62 -17.19
CA GLY A 244 20.02 -17.64 -18.21
C GLY A 244 20.31 -18.27 -19.57
N ASN A 245 20.94 -19.45 -19.58
CA ASN A 245 21.21 -20.21 -20.80
C ASN A 245 19.92 -20.78 -21.44
N GLN A 246 18.96 -21.26 -20.65
CA GLN A 246 17.66 -21.74 -21.17
C GLN A 246 16.81 -20.60 -21.75
N LEU A 247 17.04 -19.37 -21.29
CA LEU A 247 16.31 -18.18 -21.75
C LEU A 247 16.95 -17.54 -23.00
N GLN A 248 18.07 -18.04 -23.53
CA GLN A 248 18.68 -17.53 -24.76
C GLN A 248 17.72 -17.41 -25.96
N PRO A 249 16.77 -18.33 -26.21
CA PRO A 249 15.80 -18.17 -27.29
C PRO A 249 14.92 -16.92 -27.16
N LEU A 250 14.69 -16.45 -25.94
CA LEU A 250 13.90 -15.25 -25.65
C LEU A 250 14.69 -13.95 -25.85
N VAL A 251 16.02 -13.99 -25.92
CA VAL A 251 16.89 -12.81 -26.16
C VAL A 251 16.63 -12.22 -27.55
N SER A 252 16.20 -13.03 -28.51
CA SER A 252 15.85 -12.59 -29.86
C SER A 252 14.52 -11.84 -29.94
N ILE A 253 13.73 -11.83 -28.86
CA ILE A 253 12.44 -11.15 -28.81
C ILE A 253 12.63 -9.70 -28.37
N LYS A 254 11.84 -8.78 -28.93
CA LYS A 254 11.82 -7.38 -28.51
C LYS A 254 11.55 -7.28 -27.00
N PRO A 255 12.34 -6.49 -26.22
CA PRO A 255 12.17 -6.37 -24.77
C PRO A 255 10.75 -6.07 -24.32
N THR A 256 10.00 -5.25 -25.07
CA THR A 256 8.60 -4.92 -24.77
C THR A 256 7.69 -6.16 -24.74
N VAL A 257 7.89 -7.11 -25.65
CA VAL A 257 7.09 -8.34 -25.71
C VAL A 257 7.46 -9.27 -24.56
N ALA A 258 8.75 -9.35 -24.20
CA ALA A 258 9.21 -10.11 -23.04
C ALA A 258 8.57 -9.58 -21.74
N VAL A 259 8.54 -8.25 -21.54
CA VAL A 259 7.89 -7.63 -20.38
C VAL A 259 6.40 -7.97 -20.32
N ILE A 260 5.67 -7.89 -21.45
CA ILE A 260 4.24 -8.24 -21.47
C ILE A 260 4.02 -9.72 -21.10
N LEU A 261 4.82 -10.63 -21.64
CA LEU A 261 4.71 -12.07 -21.35
C LEU A 261 5.00 -12.36 -19.87
N ILE A 262 6.03 -11.75 -19.30
CA ILE A 262 6.37 -11.90 -17.88
C ILE A 262 5.25 -11.33 -17.01
N CYS A 263 4.74 -10.14 -17.32
CA CYS A 263 3.62 -9.55 -16.59
C CYS A 263 2.39 -10.45 -16.62
N LEU A 264 2.04 -11.04 -17.78
CA LEU A 264 0.93 -11.97 -17.90
C LEU A 264 1.15 -13.26 -17.08
N LEU A 265 2.35 -13.84 -17.18
CA LEU A 265 2.73 -15.03 -16.43
C LEU A 265 2.66 -14.79 -14.92
N VAL A 266 3.27 -13.70 -14.45
CA VAL A 266 3.28 -13.33 -13.03
C VAL A 266 1.86 -13.03 -12.55
N THR A 267 1.05 -12.29 -13.32
CA THR A 267 -0.34 -11.99 -12.95
C THR A 267 -1.18 -13.26 -12.83
N CYS A 268 -1.03 -14.20 -13.78
CA CYS A 268 -1.71 -15.49 -13.71
C CYS A 268 -1.23 -16.31 -12.49
N PHE A 269 0.07 -16.34 -12.25
CA PHE A 269 0.65 -17.09 -11.14
C PHE A 269 0.25 -16.50 -9.76
N THR A 270 0.08 -15.18 -9.65
CA THR A 270 -0.40 -14.52 -8.42
C THR A 270 -1.85 -14.85 -8.05
N GLU A 271 -2.66 -15.37 -8.98
CA GLU A 271 -4.00 -15.85 -8.64
C GLU A 271 -3.95 -17.17 -7.86
N PHE A 272 -2.90 -17.98 -8.07
CA PHE A 272 -2.74 -19.30 -7.42
C PHE A 272 -1.78 -19.26 -6.23
N ALA A 273 -0.82 -18.34 -6.25
CA ALA A 273 0.24 -18.22 -5.25
C ALA A 273 0.19 -16.87 -4.54
N SER A 274 0.61 -16.83 -3.27
CA SER A 274 0.75 -15.56 -2.54
C SER A 274 1.70 -14.61 -3.27
N ASN A 275 1.32 -13.32 -3.38
CA ASN A 275 2.15 -12.26 -3.98
C ASN A 275 3.61 -12.28 -3.50
N THR A 276 3.79 -12.58 -2.21
CA THR A 276 5.09 -12.62 -1.57
C THR A 276 5.93 -13.83 -1.99
N ALA A 277 5.29 -15.00 -2.17
CA ALA A 277 5.97 -16.17 -2.69
C ALA A 277 6.33 -15.99 -4.17
N THR A 278 5.43 -15.38 -4.95
CA THR A 278 5.65 -15.11 -6.37
C THR A 278 6.88 -14.26 -6.61
N ILE A 279 7.06 -13.16 -5.88
CA ILE A 279 8.24 -12.29 -6.09
C ILE A 279 9.55 -13.00 -5.70
N VAL A 280 9.57 -13.80 -4.62
CA VAL A 280 10.77 -14.52 -4.17
C VAL A 280 11.26 -15.51 -5.24
N ILE A 281 10.33 -16.16 -5.93
CA ILE A 281 10.64 -17.15 -6.98
C ILE A 281 10.93 -16.48 -8.31
N MET A 282 10.09 -15.52 -8.73
CA MET A 282 10.14 -14.95 -10.08
C MET A 282 11.21 -13.88 -10.23
N LEU A 283 11.53 -13.11 -9.18
CA LEU A 283 12.45 -11.98 -9.30
C LEU A 283 13.88 -12.41 -9.70
N PRO A 284 14.49 -13.46 -9.12
CA PRO A 284 15.77 -13.98 -9.60
C PRO A 284 15.76 -14.29 -11.10
N ILE A 285 14.69 -14.93 -11.58
CA ILE A 285 14.55 -15.33 -12.98
C ILE A 285 14.46 -14.09 -13.88
N VAL A 286 13.68 -13.09 -13.48
CA VAL A 286 13.53 -11.83 -14.23
C VAL A 286 14.84 -11.04 -14.23
N SER A 287 15.56 -10.98 -13.11
CA SER A 287 16.86 -10.31 -13.02
C SER A 287 17.91 -10.95 -13.94
N GLU A 288 18.00 -12.28 -13.96
CA GLU A 288 18.88 -13.01 -14.89
C GLU A 288 18.53 -12.74 -16.36
N LEU A 289 17.23 -12.79 -16.69
CA LEU A 289 16.77 -12.48 -18.05
C LEU A 289 17.16 -11.06 -18.47
N ALA A 290 16.99 -10.07 -17.59
CA ALA A 290 17.35 -8.68 -17.87
C ALA A 290 18.86 -8.52 -18.14
N MET A 291 19.71 -9.16 -17.35
CA MET A 291 21.16 -9.18 -17.57
C MET A 291 21.53 -9.80 -18.91
N HIS A 292 20.91 -10.92 -19.28
CA HIS A 292 21.14 -11.60 -20.56
C HIS A 292 20.64 -10.80 -21.77
N MET A 293 19.50 -10.15 -21.65
CA MET A 293 18.95 -9.26 -22.68
C MET A 293 19.67 -7.90 -22.74
N LYS A 294 20.62 -7.63 -21.83
CA LYS A 294 21.36 -6.36 -21.70
C LYS A 294 20.45 -5.14 -21.57
N VAL A 295 19.33 -5.31 -20.86
CA VAL A 295 18.41 -4.23 -20.51
C VAL A 295 18.59 -3.84 -19.05
N ASN A 296 18.17 -2.63 -18.69
CA ASN A 296 18.20 -2.19 -17.29
C ASN A 296 17.25 -3.08 -16.46
N PRO A 297 17.75 -3.79 -15.44
CA PRO A 297 16.99 -4.75 -14.64
C PRO A 297 15.94 -4.13 -13.71
#